data_AF-A0A8I1K6V2-F1
#
_entry.id   AF-A0A8I1K6V2-F1
#
_cell.length_a   1.000
_cell.length_b   1.000
_cell.length_c   1.000
_cell.angle_alpha   90.00
_cell.angle_beta   90.00
_cell.angle_gamma   90.00
#
_symmetry.space_group_name_H-M   'P 1'
#
loop_
_entity.id
_entity.type
_entity.pdbx_description
1 polymer ?
#
loop_
_entity_poly.entity_id
_entity_poly.type
_entity_poly.pdbx_seq_one_letter_code
_entity_poly.pdbx_strand_id
1 'polypeptide(L)' 'MIVGQQKFPWTSHGITFTSRSHLERTVERLAHGQTLEHVSAAQKLLREAHQHHKLSADQYTEIKGRLHL' A
#
# COMPACT_ATOMS: atom_id res chain seq x y z
N MET A 1 18.47 2.34 -15.16
CA MET A 1 17.43 3.38 -15.25
C MET A 1 16.08 2.73 -15.02
N ILE A 2 15.44 3.13 -13.93
CA ILE A 2 14.43 2.36 -13.20
C ILE A 2 13.10 2.53 -13.93
N VAL A 3 12.64 1.50 -14.64
CA VAL A 3 11.36 1.51 -15.35
C VAL A 3 10.26 1.57 -14.29
N GLY A 4 9.81 2.79 -14.01
CA GLY A 4 8.57 3.05 -13.28
C GLY A 4 7.42 2.46 -14.09
N GLN A 5 7.10 1.18 -13.84
CA GLN A 5 5.84 0.60 -14.28
C GLN A 5 4.74 1.53 -13.76
N GLN A 6 4.03 2.21 -14.68
CA GLN A 6 2.85 3.00 -14.36
C GLN A 6 1.76 2.04 -13.88
N LYS A 7 1.82 1.70 -12.60
CA LYS A 7 0.85 0.84 -11.90
C LYS A 7 -0.36 1.65 -11.43
N PHE A 8 -0.22 2.97 -11.36
CA PHE A 8 -1.24 3.94 -10.98
C PHE A 8 -1.71 4.72 -12.22
N PRO A 9 -2.96 5.23 -12.26
CA PRO A 9 -3.94 5.26 -11.16
C PRO A 9 -4.55 3.90 -10.82
N TRP A 10 -4.79 3.64 -9.53
CA TRP A 10 -5.44 2.43 -9.04
C TRP A 10 -6.52 2.81 -8.03
N THR A 11 -7.73 2.29 -8.20
CA THR A 11 -8.82 2.52 -7.27
C THR A 11 -9.04 1.27 -6.42
N SER A 12 -9.03 1.42 -5.10
CA SER A 12 -9.40 0.37 -4.14
C SER A 12 -10.25 0.96 -3.03
N HIS A 13 -11.28 0.22 -2.59
CA HIS A 13 -12.21 0.64 -1.54
C HIS A 13 -12.82 2.04 -1.76
N GLY A 14 -13.03 2.45 -3.02
CA GLY A 14 -13.54 3.77 -3.39
C GLY A 14 -12.51 4.91 -3.35
N ILE A 15 -11.25 4.63 -3.00
CA ILE A 15 -10.14 5.58 -2.99
C ILE A 15 -9.33 5.40 -4.26
N THR A 16 -9.18 6.47 -5.04
CA THR A 16 -8.31 6.47 -6.23
C THR A 16 -6.91 6.91 -5.84
N PHE A 17 -6.01 5.95 -5.79
CA PHE A 17 -4.58 6.19 -5.64
C PHE A 17 -4.02 6.64 -6.99
N THR A 18 -3.56 7.87 -7.05
CA THR A 18 -2.94 8.45 -8.26
C THR A 18 -1.47 8.07 -8.39
N SER A 19 -0.84 7.61 -7.30
CA SER A 19 0.58 7.28 -7.25
C SER A 19 0.89 6.34 -6.10
N ARG A 20 2.04 5.68 -6.19
CA ARG A 20 2.55 4.77 -5.16
C ARG A 20 2.70 5.44 -3.80
N SER A 21 3.30 6.63 -3.77
CA SER A 21 3.46 7.39 -2.52
C SER A 21 2.13 7.75 -1.87
N HIS A 22 1.06 7.88 -2.65
CA HIS A 22 -0.29 8.10 -2.12
C HIS A 22 -0.82 6.84 -1.44
N LEU A 23 -0.63 5.67 -2.06
CA LEU A 23 -0.93 4.38 -1.44
C LEU A 23 -0.14 4.20 -0.14
N GLU A 24 1.17 4.42 -0.18
CA GLU A 24 2.06 4.26 0.98
C GLU A 24 1.65 5.15 2.14
N ARG A 25 1.36 6.44 1.89
CA ARG A 25 0.85 7.35 2.94
C ARG A 25 -0.47 6.89 3.53
N THR A 26 -1.37 6.33 2.73
CA THR A 26 -2.65 5.81 3.24
C THR A 26 -2.44 4.57 4.09
N VAL A 27 -1.61 3.62 3.63
CA VAL A 27 -1.25 2.44 4.42
C VAL A 27 -0.54 2.86 5.72
N GLU A 28 0.39 3.82 5.66
CA GLU A 28 1.08 4.36 6.83
C GLU A 28 0.11 4.98 7.83
N ARG A 29 -0.82 5.81 7.36
CA ARG A 29 -1.85 6.41 8.22
C ARG A 29 -2.74 5.37 8.88
N LEU A 30 -3.08 4.30 8.17
CA LEU A 30 -3.84 3.17 8.71
C LEU A 30 -2.98 2.34 9.70
N ALA A 31 -1.71 2.08 9.40
CA ALA A 31 -0.81 1.34 10.29
C ALA A 31 -0.53 2.09 11.59
N HIS A 32 -0.43 3.42 11.53
CA HIS A 32 -0.30 4.31 12.69
C HIS A 32 -1.62 4.57 13.44
N GLY A 33 -2.75 4.01 12.97
CA GLY A 33 -4.02 4.12 13.67
C GLY A 33 -3.97 3.43 15.04
N GLN A 34 -4.65 4.00 16.04
CA GLN A 34 -4.65 3.46 17.41
C GLN A 34 -5.42 2.14 17.57
N THR A 35 -6.18 1.70 16.55
CA THR A 35 -7.00 0.49 16.64
C THR A 35 -6.51 -0.62 15.71
N LEU A 36 -6.72 -1.86 16.14
CA LEU A 36 -6.38 -3.06 15.37
C LEU A 36 -7.10 -3.10 14.01
N GLU A 37 -8.27 -2.48 13.90
CA GLU A 37 -9.00 -2.38 12.63
C GLU A 37 -8.25 -1.53 11.60
N HIS A 38 -7.59 -0.45 12.02
CA HIS A 38 -6.77 0.35 11.12
C HIS A 38 -5.54 -0.43 10.65
N VAL A 39 -4.86 -1.14 11.55
CA VAL A 39 -3.72 -2.01 11.22
C VAL A 39 -4.14 -3.12 10.24
N SER A 40 -5.29 -3.77 10.51
CA SER A 40 -5.86 -4.80 9.64
C SER A 40 -6.22 -4.23 8.26
N ALA A 41 -6.81 -3.03 8.20
CA ALA A 41 -7.10 -2.34 6.95
C ALA A 41 -5.81 -2.01 6.17
N ALA A 42 -4.75 -1.58 6.85
CA ALA A 42 -3.44 -1.32 6.23
C ALA A 42 -2.87 -2.59 5.59
N GLN A 43 -2.86 -3.71 6.33
CA GLN A 43 -2.40 -5.00 5.83
C GLN A 43 -3.25 -5.50 4.65
N LYS A 44 -4.57 -5.35 4.72
CA LYS A 44 -5.49 -5.75 3.65
C LYS A 44 -5.22 -4.94 2.37
N LEU A 45 -5.13 -3.62 2.49
CA LEU A 45 -4.84 -2.72 1.37
C LEU A 45 -3.46 -3.03 0.73
N LEU A 46 -2.43 -3.27 1.56
CA LEU A 46 -1.09 -3.63 1.08
C LEU A 46 -1.09 -4.98 0.35
N ARG A 47 -1.84 -5.96 0.87
CA ARG A 47 -2.01 -7.27 0.25
C ARG A 47 -2.73 -7.16 -1.08
N GLU A 48 -3.80 -6.39 -1.17
CA GLU A 48 -4.51 -6.16 -2.43
C GLU A 48 -3.61 -5.48 -3.46
N ALA A 49 -2.83 -4.48 -3.05
CA ALA A 49 -1.88 -3.83 -3.94
C ALA A 49 -0.84 -4.83 -4.49
N HIS A 50 -0.39 -5.79 -3.67
CA HIS A 50 0.47 -6.88 -4.12
C HIS A 50 -0.26 -7.86 -5.07
N GLN A 51 -1.48 -8.28 -4.73
CA GLN A 51 -2.30 -9.18 -5.55
C GLN A 51 -2.66 -8.60 -6.91
N HIS A 52 -2.86 -7.28 -7.00
CA HIS A 52 -3.11 -6.57 -8.26
C HIS A 52 -1.81 -6.18 -8.99
N HIS A 53 -0.66 -6.75 -8.59
CA HIS A 53 0.67 -6.46 -9.13
C HIS A 53 1.04 -4.96 -9.06
N LYS A 54 0.34 -4.16 -8.24
CA LYS A 54 0.59 -2.73 -7.98
C LYS A 54 1.83 -2.50 -7.12
N LEU A 55 2.18 -3.49 -6.30
CA LEU A 55 3.46 -3.58 -5.60
C LEU A 55 4.20 -4.83 -6.06
N SER A 56 5.51 -4.71 -6.25
CA SER A 56 6.36 -5.90 -6.40
C SER A 56 6.61 -6.51 -5.02
N ALA A 57 6.96 -7.80 -4.95
CA ALA A 57 7.22 -8.48 -3.68
C ALA A 57 8.26 -7.74 -2.81
N ASP A 58 9.32 -7.22 -3.45
CA ASP A 58 10.33 -6.38 -2.81
C ASP A 58 9.73 -5.12 -2.15
N GLN A 59 8.86 -4.42 -2.87
CA GLN A 59 8.21 -3.21 -2.39
C GLN A 59 7.17 -3.50 -1.31
N TYR A 60 6.46 -4.62 -1.43
CA TYR A 60 5.57 -5.11 -0.38
C TYR A 60 6.35 -5.37 0.93
N THR A 61 7.49 -6.05 0.85
CA THR A 61 8.35 -6.32 2.01
C THR A 61 8.96 -5.05 2.59
N GLU A 62 9.41 -4.12 1.74
CA GLU A 62 9.95 -2.82 2.19
C GLU A 62 8.91 -2.02 2.99
N ILE A 63 7.68 -1.88 2.46
CA ILE A 63 6.61 -1.12 3.12
C ILE A 63 6.17 -1.84 4.41
N LYS A 64 6.04 -3.18 4.37
CA LYS A 64 5.69 -3.96 5.55
C LYS A 64 6.73 -3.83 6.67
N GLY A 65 8.03 -3.90 6.32
CA GLY A 65 9.12 -3.70 7.26
C GLY A 65 9.16 -2.29 7.85
N ARG A 66 8.95 -1.26 7.03
CA ARG A 66 8.88 0.14 7.49
C ARG A 66 7.75 0.40 8.48
N LEU A 67 6.58 -0.21 8.24
CA LEU A 67 5.38 0.01 9.04
C LEU A 67 5.25 -0.96 10.21
N HIS A 68 6.23 -1.86 10.42
CA HIS A 68 6.18 -2.91 11.46
C HIS A 68 4.87 -3.72 11.41
N LEU A 69 4.34 -3.96 10.20
CA LEU A 69 3.11 -4.70 9.93
C LEU A 69 3.32 -6.21 9.77
#